data_AF-A0A947RU93-F1
#
_entry.id   AF-A0A947RU93-F1
#
_cell.length_a   1.000
_cell.length_b   1.000
_cell.length_c   1.000
_cell.angle_alpha   90.00
_cell.angle_beta   90.00
_cell.angle_gamma   90.00
#
_symmetry.space_group_name_H-M   'P 1'
#
loop_
_entity.id
_entity.type
_entity.pdbx_description
1 polymer ?
#
loop_
_entity_poly.entity_id
_entity_poly.type
_entity_poly.pdbx_seq_one_letter_code
_entity_poly.pdbx_strand_id
1 'polypeptide(L)'
;MLAAAFVAGSGVGAIARDPADEFTDRFVEGEENVYADGPEIRDPFFEFVTRIVENDSLGVWSRDDLSAYVAASGRPTKLPIDRVVAFSRLGDGKTSRRVVRLELDGDLELPLPYSILGYHPGTLFVSHVVVATEIDLHDAMLRVPDDQGRTVRFWASGMKALVLGEGYVVLDVDGLVDRLLGGKLDDTWMEGFLLARVRDAPVPGDDGLNGLALGRSREGRPLSGSFDFRRDKVLPNNRPVARALALYARRLVTLHEKRAWSRQP
;
A
#
# COMPACT_ATOMS: atom_id res chain seq x y z
N MET A 1 -17.10 -22.34 62.73
CA MET A 1 -17.03 -21.02 62.09
C MET A 1 -17.33 -21.22 60.61
N LEU A 2 -18.37 -20.54 60.12
CA LEU A 2 -19.05 -20.76 58.83
C LEU A 2 -18.23 -20.32 57.60
N ALA A 3 -18.40 -21.11 56.53
CA ALA A 3 -18.59 -20.78 55.10
C ALA A 3 -18.06 -19.46 54.50
N ALA A 4 -17.47 -19.52 53.29
CA ALA A 4 -18.19 -19.29 52.03
C ALA A 4 -17.26 -19.33 50.80
N ALA A 5 -17.73 -19.99 49.74
CA ALA A 5 -17.18 -19.94 48.39
C ALA A 5 -17.59 -18.64 47.69
N PHE A 6 -16.76 -18.16 46.76
CA PHE A 6 -17.18 -17.18 45.75
C PHE A 6 -16.70 -17.63 44.37
N VAL A 7 -17.68 -18.02 43.55
CA VAL A 7 -17.61 -18.11 42.10
C VAL A 7 -18.02 -16.73 41.59
N ALA A 8 -17.19 -16.10 40.76
CA ALA A 8 -17.58 -14.92 40.00
C ALA A 8 -17.20 -15.13 38.54
N GLY A 9 -18.22 -15.43 37.73
CA GLY A 9 -18.11 -15.43 36.28
C GLY A 9 -18.05 -14.00 35.77
N SER A 10 -17.05 -13.72 34.93
CA SER A 10 -17.00 -12.52 34.11
C SER A 10 -17.55 -12.89 32.73
N GLY A 11 -18.77 -12.41 32.46
CA GLY A 11 -19.44 -12.55 31.19
C GLY A 11 -18.62 -11.92 30.07
N VAL A 12 -18.40 -12.68 29.00
CA VAL A 12 -17.92 -12.17 27.73
C VAL A 12 -19.06 -11.36 27.14
N GLY A 13 -19.02 -10.04 27.32
CA GLY A 13 -19.90 -9.12 26.61
C GLY A 13 -19.64 -9.25 25.13
N ALA A 14 -20.66 -9.64 24.36
CA ALA A 14 -20.62 -9.58 22.91
C ALA A 14 -20.38 -8.11 22.51
N ILE A 15 -19.20 -7.82 21.98
CA ILE A 15 -18.94 -6.55 21.30
C ILE A 15 -19.83 -6.59 20.06
N ALA A 16 -20.86 -5.75 20.04
CA ALA A 16 -21.67 -5.55 18.86
C ALA A 16 -20.72 -5.12 17.72
N ARG A 17 -20.68 -5.90 16.64
CA ARG A 17 -19.92 -5.54 15.44
C ARG A 17 -20.42 -4.19 14.92
N ASP A 18 -19.49 -3.33 14.52
CA ASP A 18 -19.83 -2.06 13.87
C ASP A 18 -20.61 -2.41 12.58
N PRO A 19 -21.82 -1.87 12.36
CA PRO A 19 -22.58 -2.12 11.13
C PRO A 19 -21.81 -1.71 9.85
N ALA A 20 -20.77 -0.86 9.97
CA ALA A 20 -19.86 -0.56 8.87
C ALA A 20 -19.00 -1.77 8.44
N ASP A 21 -18.66 -2.69 9.36
CA ASP A 21 -17.86 -3.89 9.05
C ASP A 21 -18.70 -4.94 8.30
N GLU A 22 -20.01 -5.03 8.60
CA GLU A 22 -20.94 -5.92 7.87
C GLU A 22 -21.19 -5.47 6.41
N PHE A 23 -21.04 -4.17 6.12
CA PHE A 23 -21.28 -3.65 4.77
C PHE A 23 -20.14 -4.02 3.80
N THR A 24 -18.92 -4.19 4.30
CA THR A 24 -17.75 -4.61 3.49
C THR A 24 -17.68 -6.11 3.23
N ASP A 25 -18.17 -6.95 4.14
CA ASP A 25 -18.08 -8.41 4.00
C ASP A 25 -19.03 -8.99 2.95
N ARG A 26 -20.16 -8.34 2.65
CA ARG A 26 -21.16 -8.85 1.68
C ARG A 26 -20.76 -8.74 0.20
N PHE A 27 -19.64 -8.12 -0.14
CA PHE A 27 -19.17 -7.99 -1.52
C PHE A 27 -18.09 -9.00 -1.93
N VAL A 28 -17.70 -9.93 -1.06
CA VAL A 28 -16.54 -10.81 -1.29
C VAL A 28 -16.91 -12.29 -1.56
N GLU A 29 -18.14 -12.71 -1.24
CA GLU A 29 -18.58 -14.10 -1.43
C GLU A 29 -19.14 -14.32 -2.85
N GLY A 30 -18.25 -14.53 -3.84
CA GLY A 30 -18.69 -14.98 -5.17
C GLY A 30 -17.71 -14.84 -6.34
N GLU A 31 -16.60 -14.11 -6.19
CA GLU A 31 -15.56 -14.07 -7.24
C GLU A 31 -14.67 -15.32 -7.16
N GLU A 32 -15.23 -16.47 -7.56
CA GLU A 32 -14.50 -17.70 -7.89
C GLU A 32 -13.36 -17.37 -8.87
N ASN A 33 -12.11 -17.37 -8.42
CA ASN A 33 -10.84 -17.64 -9.11
C ASN A 33 -10.70 -17.42 -10.66
N VAL A 34 -11.43 -16.49 -11.29
CA VAL A 34 -11.40 -16.21 -12.74
C VAL A 34 -10.05 -15.61 -13.16
N TYR A 35 -9.22 -15.22 -12.20
CA TYR A 35 -7.97 -14.52 -12.46
C TYR A 35 -6.76 -15.43 -12.64
N ALA A 36 -6.91 -16.77 -12.58
CA ALA A 36 -5.82 -17.74 -12.62
C ALA A 36 -4.86 -17.56 -13.84
N ASP A 37 -5.40 -17.15 -14.98
CA ASP A 37 -4.67 -17.08 -16.26
C ASP A 37 -4.14 -15.67 -16.63
N GLY A 38 -4.27 -14.69 -15.74
CA GLY A 38 -3.80 -13.32 -15.95
C GLY A 38 -2.35 -13.06 -15.49
N PRO A 39 -1.76 -11.91 -15.88
CA PRO A 39 -0.46 -11.47 -15.38
C PRO A 39 -0.49 -11.27 -13.86
N GLU A 40 0.64 -11.50 -13.18
CA GLU A 40 0.77 -11.27 -11.74
C GLU A 40 0.56 -9.79 -11.37
N ILE A 41 0.98 -8.87 -12.24
CA ILE A 41 0.78 -7.44 -12.10
C ILE A 41 0.01 -6.95 -13.31
N ARG A 42 -1.21 -6.44 -13.08
CA ARG A 42 -2.14 -6.08 -14.16
C ARG A 42 -1.75 -4.78 -14.87
N ASP A 43 -1.31 -3.77 -14.14
CA ASP A 43 -0.86 -2.50 -14.70
C ASP A 43 0.59 -2.60 -15.21
N PRO A 44 0.85 -2.34 -16.52
CA PRO A 44 2.16 -2.55 -17.11
C PRO A 44 3.24 -1.58 -16.59
N PHE A 45 2.88 -0.40 -16.08
CA PHE A 45 3.86 0.49 -15.46
C PHE A 45 4.35 -0.08 -14.13
N PHE A 46 3.43 -0.54 -13.28
CA PHE A 46 3.81 -1.18 -12.01
C PHE A 46 4.55 -2.50 -12.23
N GLU A 47 4.19 -3.25 -13.27
CA GLU A 47 4.92 -4.44 -13.69
C GLU A 47 6.35 -4.10 -14.07
N PHE A 48 6.56 -3.06 -14.88
CA PHE A 48 7.88 -2.60 -15.28
C PHE A 48 8.76 -2.23 -14.06
N VAL A 49 8.23 -1.40 -13.16
CA VAL A 49 8.95 -0.96 -11.94
C VAL A 49 9.29 -2.16 -11.06
N THR A 50 8.32 -3.05 -10.83
CA THR A 50 8.55 -4.25 -10.00
C THR A 50 9.60 -5.15 -10.63
N ARG A 51 9.52 -5.38 -11.93
CA ARG A 51 10.50 -6.19 -12.67
C ARG A 51 11.92 -5.61 -12.58
N ILE A 52 12.07 -4.29 -12.62
CA ILE A 52 13.36 -3.64 -12.42
C ILE A 52 13.91 -3.91 -11.02
N VAL A 53 13.06 -3.78 -10.00
CA VAL A 53 13.44 -4.01 -8.60
C VAL A 53 13.79 -5.48 -8.35
N GLU A 54 12.98 -6.42 -8.85
CA GLU A 54 13.18 -7.86 -8.67
C GLU A 54 14.41 -8.39 -9.41
N ASN A 55 14.72 -7.87 -10.61
CA ASN A 55 15.92 -8.25 -11.36
C ASN A 55 17.18 -7.47 -10.94
N ASP A 56 17.08 -6.63 -9.91
CA ASP A 56 18.13 -5.70 -9.48
C ASP A 56 18.72 -4.85 -10.63
N SER A 57 17.89 -4.48 -11.60
CA SER A 57 18.32 -3.64 -12.73
C SER A 57 18.60 -2.21 -12.26
N LEU A 58 19.72 -1.65 -12.69
CA LEU A 58 20.08 -0.24 -12.48
C LEU A 58 20.07 0.50 -13.81
N GLY A 59 19.60 1.75 -13.79
CA GLY A 59 19.52 2.53 -15.02
C GLY A 59 18.62 3.76 -14.90
N VAL A 60 18.48 4.40 -16.06
CA VAL A 60 17.56 5.51 -16.31
C VAL A 60 16.73 5.11 -17.52
N TRP A 61 15.42 5.24 -17.40
CA TRP A 61 14.44 4.92 -18.42
C TRP A 61 13.64 6.18 -18.73
N SER A 62 13.69 6.60 -19.98
CA SER A 62 12.99 7.78 -20.48
C SER A 62 11.50 7.52 -20.66
N ARG A 63 10.75 8.60 -20.92
CA ARG A 63 9.35 8.53 -21.39
C ARG A 63 9.15 7.54 -22.54
N ASP A 64 10.07 7.55 -23.52
CA ASP A 64 9.95 6.72 -24.72
C ASP A 64 10.15 5.25 -24.39
N ASP A 65 11.09 4.93 -23.50
CA ASP A 65 11.31 3.56 -23.02
C ASP A 65 10.06 3.01 -22.30
N LEU A 66 9.48 3.82 -21.42
CA LEU A 66 8.28 3.46 -20.65
C LEU A 66 7.06 3.32 -21.58
N SER A 67 6.89 4.24 -22.53
CA SER A 67 5.80 4.22 -23.51
C SER A 67 5.90 2.99 -24.40
N ALA A 68 7.10 2.64 -24.86
CA ALA A 68 7.34 1.44 -25.65
C ALA A 68 7.00 0.16 -24.87
N TYR A 69 7.38 0.08 -23.59
CA TYR A 69 7.04 -1.06 -22.73
C TYR A 69 5.52 -1.21 -22.54
N VAL A 70 4.83 -0.11 -22.19
CA VAL A 70 3.38 -0.12 -21.99
C VAL A 70 2.65 -0.48 -23.30
N ALA A 71 3.06 0.10 -24.43
CA ALA A 71 2.49 -0.22 -25.74
C ALA A 71 2.70 -1.70 -26.12
N ALA A 72 3.90 -2.24 -25.89
CA ALA A 72 4.20 -3.65 -26.16
C ALA A 72 3.38 -4.62 -25.30
N SER A 73 2.96 -4.19 -24.11
CA SER A 73 2.11 -5.00 -23.23
C SER A 73 0.67 -5.15 -23.74
N GLY A 74 0.22 -4.25 -24.63
CA GLY A 74 -1.17 -4.19 -25.10
C GLY A 74 -2.20 -3.86 -24.01
N ARG A 75 -1.77 -3.49 -22.81
CA ARG A 75 -2.63 -3.20 -21.64
C ARG A 75 -2.65 -1.71 -21.33
N PRO A 76 -3.78 -1.17 -20.84
CA PRO A 76 -3.83 0.20 -20.35
C PRO A 76 -3.05 0.32 -19.04
N THR A 77 -2.54 1.52 -18.75
CA THR A 77 -1.98 1.90 -17.44
C THR A 77 -2.75 3.09 -16.88
N LYS A 78 -2.86 3.14 -15.54
CA LYS A 78 -3.50 4.26 -14.82
C LYS A 78 -2.58 5.48 -14.71
N LEU A 79 -1.27 5.30 -14.81
CA LEU A 79 -0.32 6.40 -14.75
C LEU A 79 -0.25 7.08 -16.13
N PRO A 80 -0.40 8.41 -16.22
CA PRO A 80 -0.26 9.13 -17.49
C PRO A 80 1.22 9.16 -17.92
N ILE A 81 1.64 8.16 -18.70
CA ILE A 81 3.04 7.99 -19.12
C ILE A 81 3.57 9.19 -19.91
N ASP A 82 2.70 9.89 -20.63
CA ASP A 82 3.01 11.13 -21.33
C ASP A 82 3.47 12.26 -20.39
N ARG A 83 3.20 12.16 -19.09
CA ARG A 83 3.68 13.08 -18.05
C ARG A 83 5.01 12.66 -17.44
N VAL A 84 5.41 11.40 -17.59
CA VAL A 84 6.67 10.90 -17.03
C VAL A 84 7.83 11.38 -17.90
N VAL A 85 8.81 12.07 -17.30
CA VAL A 85 10.05 12.49 -17.97
C VAL A 85 11.06 11.35 -17.91
N ALA A 86 11.30 10.83 -16.71
CA ALA A 86 12.23 9.74 -16.49
C ALA A 86 11.89 8.95 -15.22
N PHE A 87 12.17 7.65 -15.26
CA PHE A 87 12.30 6.81 -14.09
C PHE A 87 13.76 6.39 -13.96
N SER A 88 14.32 6.40 -12.75
CA SER A 88 15.68 5.92 -12.54
C SER A 88 15.81 5.13 -11.24
N ARG A 89 16.69 4.14 -11.29
CA ARG A 89 17.10 3.33 -10.14
C ARG A 89 18.60 3.27 -10.15
N LEU A 90 19.23 3.98 -9.22
CA LEU A 90 20.66 4.18 -9.16
C LEU A 90 21.24 3.53 -7.91
N GLY A 91 22.45 3.03 -8.01
CA GLY A 91 23.19 2.41 -6.90
C GLY A 91 24.68 2.50 -7.14
N ASP A 92 25.45 2.49 -6.06
CA ASP A 92 26.92 2.49 -6.12
C ASP A 92 27.51 1.08 -6.35
N GLY A 93 26.66 0.05 -6.44
CA GLY A 93 27.05 -1.36 -6.56
C GLY A 93 27.71 -1.95 -5.31
N LYS A 94 27.99 -1.14 -4.28
CA LYS A 94 28.70 -1.56 -3.06
C LYS A 94 27.77 -1.72 -1.87
N THR A 95 26.71 -0.92 -1.83
CA THR A 95 25.68 -0.96 -0.80
C THR A 95 24.41 -1.63 -1.32
N SER A 96 23.60 -2.19 -0.42
CA SER A 96 22.24 -2.63 -0.72
C SER A 96 21.25 -1.47 -0.82
N ARG A 97 21.72 -0.22 -0.67
CA ARG A 97 20.87 0.96 -0.80
C ARG A 97 20.85 1.40 -2.26
N ARG A 98 19.64 1.62 -2.77
CA ARG A 98 19.41 2.22 -4.09
C ARG A 98 18.61 3.50 -3.92
N VAL A 99 18.75 4.39 -4.89
CA VAL A 99 17.90 5.58 -5.00
C VAL A 99 16.99 5.36 -6.19
N VAL A 100 15.68 5.41 -5.93
CA VAL A 100 14.64 5.37 -6.95
C VAL A 100 14.11 6.77 -7.13
N ARG A 101 14.08 7.27 -8.37
CA ARG A 101 13.57 8.60 -8.70
C ARG A 101 12.59 8.52 -9.84
N LEU A 102 11.41 9.12 -9.64
CA LEU A 102 10.41 9.38 -10.65
C LEU A 102 10.39 10.88 -10.92
N GLU A 103 10.55 11.26 -12.18
CA GLU A 103 10.48 12.64 -12.66
C GLU A 103 9.32 12.79 -13.64
N LEU A 104 8.52 13.82 -13.42
CA LEU A 104 7.33 14.20 -14.19
C LEU A 104 7.55 15.61 -14.75
N ASP A 105 6.86 15.95 -15.84
CA ASP A 105 6.95 17.27 -16.48
C ASP A 105 6.17 18.39 -15.75
N GLY A 106 5.62 18.07 -14.59
CA GLY A 106 4.97 18.95 -13.65
C GLY A 106 4.39 18.15 -12.49
N ASP A 107 3.85 18.83 -11.49
CA ASP A 107 3.07 18.15 -10.46
C ASP A 107 1.85 17.48 -11.12
N LEU A 108 1.47 16.33 -10.58
CA LEU A 108 0.43 15.48 -11.12
C LEU A 108 -0.73 15.41 -10.14
N GLU A 109 -1.93 15.64 -10.67
CA GLU A 109 -3.20 15.56 -9.97
C GLU A 109 -4.05 14.50 -10.66
N LEU A 110 -4.42 13.44 -9.94
CA LEU A 110 -5.22 12.34 -10.45
C LEU A 110 -6.41 12.07 -9.54
N PRO A 111 -7.57 11.64 -10.07
CA PRO A 111 -8.61 11.09 -9.21
C PRO A 111 -8.08 9.83 -8.49
N LEU A 112 -8.55 9.59 -7.27
CA LEU A 112 -8.21 8.34 -6.56
C LEU A 112 -8.60 7.11 -7.41
N PRO A 113 -7.79 6.03 -7.37
CA PRO A 113 -7.90 4.90 -8.31
C PRO A 113 -9.11 3.98 -8.04
N TYR A 114 -9.98 4.34 -7.10
CA TYR A 114 -11.22 3.65 -6.78
C TYR A 114 -12.41 4.60 -6.88
N SER A 115 -13.57 4.04 -7.17
CA SER A 115 -14.84 4.76 -7.28
C SER A 115 -15.85 4.16 -6.29
N ILE A 116 -16.54 5.03 -5.56
CA ILE A 116 -17.65 4.67 -4.69
C ILE A 116 -18.91 5.18 -5.37
N LEU A 117 -19.80 4.27 -5.80
CA LEU A 117 -21.06 4.62 -6.48
C LEU A 117 -20.87 5.50 -7.74
N GLY A 118 -19.77 5.31 -8.48
CA GLY A 118 -19.46 6.09 -9.69
C GLY A 118 -18.76 7.43 -9.40
N TYR A 119 -18.45 7.72 -8.14
CA TYR A 119 -17.77 8.94 -7.70
C TYR A 119 -16.36 8.65 -7.17
N HIS A 120 -15.38 9.47 -7.53
CA HIS A 120 -13.99 9.34 -7.07
C HIS A 120 -13.81 10.13 -5.76
N PRO A 121 -13.50 9.47 -4.64
CA PRO A 121 -13.60 10.07 -3.31
C PRO A 121 -12.41 10.95 -2.92
N GLY A 122 -11.85 11.69 -3.88
CA GLY A 122 -10.71 12.56 -3.67
C GLY A 122 -9.68 12.52 -4.78
N THR A 123 -8.51 13.06 -4.45
CA THR A 123 -7.44 13.37 -5.37
C THR A 123 -6.10 12.84 -4.87
N LEU A 124 -5.33 12.23 -5.77
CA LEU A 124 -3.93 11.88 -5.59
C LEU A 124 -3.07 13.00 -6.15
N PHE A 125 -2.26 13.61 -5.29
CA PHE A 125 -1.25 14.58 -5.67
C PHE A 125 0.14 13.95 -5.64
N VAL A 126 0.91 14.13 -6.71
CA VAL A 126 2.30 13.66 -6.83
C VAL A 126 3.15 14.83 -7.29
N SER A 127 4.26 15.09 -6.60
CA SER A 127 5.18 16.16 -7.02
C SER A 127 5.92 15.80 -8.31
N HIS A 128 6.35 16.81 -9.05
CA HIS A 128 7.12 16.68 -10.29
C HIS A 128 8.39 15.82 -10.13
N VAL A 129 8.99 15.78 -8.94
CA VAL A 129 10.07 14.86 -8.61
C VAL A 129 9.71 14.12 -7.34
N VAL A 130 9.80 12.79 -7.36
CA VAL A 130 9.70 11.93 -6.18
C VAL A 130 10.98 11.10 -6.09
N VAL A 131 11.66 11.17 -4.95
CA VAL A 131 12.86 10.37 -4.68
C VAL A 131 12.64 9.49 -3.46
N ALA A 132 12.89 8.20 -3.62
CA ALA A 132 12.83 7.20 -2.58
C ALA A 132 14.19 6.53 -2.38
N THR A 133 14.52 6.20 -1.14
CA THR A 133 15.61 5.26 -0.83
C THR A 133 15.04 3.86 -0.78
N GLU A 134 15.55 2.98 -1.63
CA GLU A 134 15.26 1.55 -1.58
C GLU A 134 16.12 0.87 -0.51
N ILE A 135 15.46 0.07 0.31
CA ILE A 135 16.06 -0.72 1.38
C ILE A 135 15.62 -2.16 1.22
N ASP A 136 16.60 -3.04 1.05
CA ASP A 136 16.41 -4.48 1.06
C ASP A 136 16.12 -4.97 2.46
N LEU A 137 14.99 -5.65 2.63
CA LEU A 137 14.62 -6.27 3.89
C LEU A 137 14.75 -7.77 3.76
N HIS A 138 15.37 -8.37 4.78
CA HIS A 138 15.53 -9.82 4.85
C HIS A 138 14.18 -10.51 4.93
N ASP A 139 14.06 -11.63 4.22
CA ASP A 139 12.97 -12.57 4.33
C ASP A 139 12.69 -12.92 5.81
N ALA A 140 11.42 -13.01 6.15
CA ALA A 140 11.01 -13.20 7.53
C ALA A 140 9.69 -13.97 7.65
N MET A 141 9.59 -14.74 8.72
CA MET A 141 8.32 -15.25 9.22
C MET A 141 7.66 -14.15 10.06
N LEU A 142 6.63 -13.52 9.52
CA LEU A 142 5.92 -12.43 10.21
C LEU A 142 4.78 -13.00 11.07
N ARG A 143 4.43 -12.26 12.13
CA ARG A 143 3.40 -12.63 13.10
C ARG A 143 2.52 -11.43 13.42
N VAL A 144 1.21 -11.67 13.50
CA VAL A 144 0.22 -10.62 13.80
C VAL A 144 -1.01 -11.25 14.44
N PRO A 145 -1.69 -10.57 15.39
CA PRO A 145 -2.99 -11.04 15.86
C PRO A 145 -4.06 -10.81 14.79
N ASP A 146 -4.86 -11.84 14.49
CA ASP A 146 -6.08 -11.72 13.70
C ASP A 146 -7.19 -10.99 14.49
N ASP A 147 -8.38 -10.84 13.89
CA ASP A 147 -9.51 -10.14 14.52
C ASP A 147 -10.10 -10.92 15.70
N GLN A 148 -9.74 -12.20 15.86
CA GLN A 148 -10.08 -13.03 17.01
C GLN A 148 -8.98 -13.02 18.08
N GLY A 149 -7.93 -12.21 17.90
CA GLY A 149 -6.77 -12.12 18.79
C GLY A 149 -5.80 -13.30 18.70
N ARG A 150 -6.01 -14.24 17.77
CA ARG A 150 -5.11 -15.38 17.56
C ARG A 150 -3.89 -14.92 16.78
N THR A 151 -2.71 -15.36 17.19
CA THR A 151 -1.49 -15.06 16.42
C THR A 151 -1.45 -15.92 15.17
N VAL A 152 -1.56 -15.28 14.01
CA VAL A 152 -1.33 -15.90 12.71
C VAL A 152 0.10 -15.62 12.24
N ARG A 153 0.65 -16.54 11.44
CA ARG A 153 2.01 -16.47 10.90
C ARG A 153 1.99 -16.71 9.40
N PHE A 154 2.86 -16.04 8.68
CA PHE A 154 3.02 -16.21 7.24
C PHE A 154 4.47 -15.87 6.85
N TRP A 155 4.92 -16.40 5.72
CA TRP A 155 6.26 -16.13 5.20
C TRP A 155 6.23 -14.92 4.26
N ALA A 156 7.13 -13.97 4.46
CA ALA A 156 7.34 -12.84 3.56
C ALA A 156 8.78 -12.87 3.02
N SER A 157 8.94 -12.81 1.71
CA SER A 157 10.24 -12.86 1.02
C SER A 157 10.39 -11.76 -0.01
N GLY A 158 11.65 -11.48 -0.39
CA GLY A 158 11.96 -10.48 -1.42
C GLY A 158 11.46 -9.08 -1.04
N MET A 159 11.51 -8.77 0.26
CA MET A 159 10.93 -7.54 0.78
C MET A 159 11.78 -6.33 0.42
N LYS A 160 11.16 -5.29 -0.15
CA LYS A 160 11.82 -4.05 -0.58
C LYS A 160 11.03 -2.86 -0.08
N ALA A 161 11.63 -2.00 0.75
CA ALA A 161 11.01 -0.76 1.19
C ALA A 161 11.53 0.43 0.38
N LEU A 162 10.64 1.25 -0.15
CA LEU A 162 10.91 2.51 -0.82
C LEU A 162 10.54 3.66 0.12
N VAL A 163 11.50 4.19 0.86
CA VAL A 163 11.29 5.28 1.83
C VAL A 163 11.37 6.63 1.11
N LEU A 164 10.29 7.40 1.10
CA LEU A 164 10.26 8.70 0.43
C LEU A 164 11.15 9.72 1.16
N GLY A 165 12.05 10.36 0.42
CA GLY A 165 13.00 11.34 0.95
C GLY A 165 12.81 12.74 0.38
N GLU A 166 12.44 12.84 -0.90
CA GLU A 166 12.20 14.10 -1.63
C GLU A 166 10.90 14.00 -2.42
N GLY A 167 10.21 15.13 -2.57
CA GLY A 167 8.88 15.18 -3.19
C GLY A 167 7.77 14.78 -2.24
N TYR A 168 6.58 14.56 -2.79
CA TYR A 168 5.41 14.12 -2.07
C TYR A 168 4.49 13.24 -2.91
N VAL A 169 3.77 12.39 -2.20
CA VAL A 169 2.61 11.67 -2.68
C VAL A 169 1.54 11.83 -1.61
N VAL A 170 0.44 12.49 -1.94
CA VAL A 170 -0.64 12.83 -1.00
C VAL A 170 -1.95 12.30 -1.53
N LEU A 171 -2.72 11.65 -0.66
CA LEU A 171 -4.12 11.36 -0.89
C LEU A 171 -4.93 12.41 -0.15
N ASP A 172 -5.64 13.23 -0.90
CA ASP A 172 -6.63 14.19 -0.40
C ASP A 172 -8.00 13.55 -0.55
N VAL A 173 -8.71 13.31 0.56
CA VAL A 173 -10.01 12.65 0.52
C VAL A 173 -11.11 13.70 0.57
N ASP A 174 -12.11 13.60 -0.32
CA ASP A 174 -13.22 14.55 -0.30
C ASP A 174 -13.98 14.47 1.04
N GLY A 175 -14.11 15.63 1.70
CA GLY A 175 -14.81 15.78 2.97
C GLY A 175 -16.28 15.33 2.95
N LEU A 176 -16.95 15.28 1.80
CA LEU A 176 -18.29 14.69 1.69
C LEU A 176 -18.25 13.19 1.98
N VAL A 177 -17.30 12.47 1.37
CA VAL A 177 -17.16 11.02 1.58
C VAL A 177 -16.67 10.73 2.98
N ASP A 178 -15.74 11.53 3.48
CA ASP A 178 -15.30 11.39 4.86
C ASP A 178 -16.47 11.56 5.84
N ARG A 179 -17.33 12.56 5.66
CA ARG A 179 -18.56 12.72 6.47
C ARG A 179 -19.52 11.53 6.35
N LEU A 180 -19.71 11.00 5.16
CA LEU A 180 -20.58 9.83 4.93
C LEU A 180 -20.04 8.57 5.62
N LEU A 181 -18.72 8.46 5.75
CA LEU A 181 -18.04 7.32 6.40
C LEU A 181 -17.70 7.59 7.87
N GLY A 182 -18.25 8.66 8.45
CA GLY A 182 -18.14 8.97 9.88
C GLY A 182 -16.79 9.55 10.31
N GLY A 183 -16.11 10.30 9.44
CA GLY A 183 -14.84 10.96 9.77
C GLY A 183 -13.64 9.99 9.80
N LYS A 184 -13.76 8.84 9.13
CA LYS A 184 -12.76 7.77 9.17
C LYS A 184 -11.71 7.89 8.06
N LEU A 185 -11.97 8.66 6.99
CA LEU A 185 -11.02 8.86 5.91
C LEU A 185 -10.27 10.18 6.11
N ASP A 186 -8.96 10.09 6.28
CA ASP A 186 -8.12 11.25 6.55
C ASP A 186 -7.13 11.42 5.40
N ASP A 187 -6.81 12.68 5.09
CA ASP A 187 -5.78 13.03 4.13
C ASP A 187 -4.50 12.32 4.53
N THR A 188 -3.87 11.65 3.57
CA THR A 188 -2.73 10.77 3.83
C THR A 188 -1.51 11.25 3.10
N TRP A 189 -0.49 11.66 3.85
CA TRP A 189 0.85 11.88 3.33
C TRP A 189 1.62 10.57 3.29
N MET A 190 2.11 10.17 2.14
CA MET A 190 2.90 8.94 2.01
C MET A 190 4.32 9.13 2.53
N GLU A 191 4.76 8.17 3.33
CA GLU A 191 6.13 8.07 3.88
C GLU A 191 6.96 7.04 3.09
N GLY A 192 6.31 6.07 2.46
CA GLY A 192 6.99 5.04 1.70
C GLY A 192 6.09 3.95 1.17
N PHE A 193 6.69 3.03 0.44
CA PHE A 193 6.04 1.84 -0.10
C PHE A 193 6.83 0.60 0.28
N LEU A 194 6.18 -0.54 0.28
CA LEU A 194 6.80 -1.84 0.51
C LEU A 194 6.26 -2.83 -0.50
N LEU A 195 7.16 -3.61 -1.08
CA LEU A 195 6.86 -4.78 -1.88
C LEU A 195 7.26 -6.03 -1.10
N ALA A 196 6.45 -7.07 -1.14
CA ALA A 196 6.74 -8.35 -0.50
C ALA A 196 6.04 -9.50 -1.22
N ARG A 197 6.71 -10.65 -1.36
CA ARG A 197 6.05 -11.90 -1.77
C ARG A 197 5.61 -12.67 -0.53
N VAL A 198 4.32 -12.97 -0.44
CA VAL A 198 3.69 -13.59 0.73
C VAL A 198 3.30 -15.03 0.41
N ARG A 199 3.51 -15.93 1.38
CA ARG A 199 3.05 -17.32 1.36
C ARG A 199 2.43 -17.69 2.70
N ASP A 200 1.48 -18.62 2.66
CA ASP A 200 0.72 -19.10 3.81
C ASP A 200 -0.07 -17.98 4.49
N ALA A 201 -0.63 -17.07 3.68
CA ALA A 201 -1.42 -15.96 4.19
C ALA A 201 -2.67 -16.47 4.94
N PRO A 202 -3.07 -15.81 6.05
CA PRO A 202 -4.23 -16.22 6.84
C PRO A 202 -5.57 -15.93 6.15
N VAL A 203 -5.58 -15.05 5.15
CA VAL A 203 -6.78 -14.68 4.39
C VAL A 203 -6.59 -15.13 2.94
N PRO A 204 -7.55 -15.88 2.36
CA PRO A 204 -7.50 -16.25 0.95
C PRO A 204 -7.30 -15.05 0.03
N GLY A 205 -6.37 -15.18 -0.92
CA GLY A 205 -6.05 -14.13 -1.89
C GLY A 205 -4.97 -13.13 -1.46
N ASP A 206 -4.41 -13.24 -0.25
CA ASP A 206 -3.24 -12.44 0.17
C ASP A 206 -1.91 -13.09 -0.20
N ASP A 207 -1.90 -14.33 -0.70
CA ASP A 207 -0.67 -14.97 -1.21
C ASP A 207 -0.23 -14.35 -2.55
N GLY A 208 1.09 -14.27 -2.74
CA GLY A 208 1.70 -13.70 -3.94
C GLY A 208 2.35 -12.34 -3.69
N LEU A 209 2.55 -11.55 -4.76
CA LEU A 209 3.11 -10.22 -4.66
C LEU A 209 2.11 -9.24 -4.03
N ASN A 210 2.51 -8.64 -2.93
CA ASN A 210 1.74 -7.64 -2.20
C ASN A 210 2.45 -6.28 -2.23
N GLY A 211 1.67 -5.23 -2.47
CA GLY A 211 2.08 -3.85 -2.31
C GLY A 211 1.51 -3.26 -1.03
N LEU A 212 2.27 -2.42 -0.35
CA LEU A 212 1.81 -1.69 0.82
C LEU A 212 2.29 -0.24 0.72
N ALA A 213 1.36 0.71 0.85
CA ALA A 213 1.66 2.10 1.07
C ALA A 213 1.69 2.38 2.57
N LEU A 214 2.68 3.14 3.02
CA LEU A 214 2.83 3.65 4.38
C LEU A 214 2.65 5.15 4.35
N GLY A 215 1.80 5.68 5.22
CA GLY A 215 1.59 7.12 5.29
C GLY A 215 1.17 7.57 6.67
N ARG A 216 0.95 8.87 6.80
CA ARG A 216 0.37 9.49 8.00
C ARG A 216 -0.79 10.37 7.62
N SER A 217 -1.75 10.36 8.53
CA SER A 217 -2.86 11.27 8.54
C SER A 217 -2.40 12.71 8.84
N ARG A 218 -3.28 13.70 8.65
CA ARG A 218 -2.98 15.11 9.01
C ARG A 218 -2.63 15.29 10.48
N GLU A 219 -3.25 14.49 11.36
CA GLU A 219 -2.97 14.45 12.80
C GLU A 219 -1.69 13.67 13.15
N GLY A 220 -1.00 13.12 12.16
CA GLY A 220 0.21 12.31 12.33
C GLY A 220 -0.07 10.85 12.68
N ARG A 221 -1.35 10.43 12.68
CA ARG A 221 -1.73 9.03 12.94
C ARG A 221 -1.15 8.13 11.85
N PRO A 222 -0.48 7.02 12.20
CA PRO A 222 0.04 6.10 11.20
C PRO A 222 -1.10 5.43 10.42
N LEU A 223 -1.01 5.50 9.09
CA LEU A 223 -1.90 4.84 8.15
C LEU A 223 -1.11 3.88 7.26
N SER A 224 -1.79 2.86 6.75
CA SER A 224 -1.23 1.95 5.77
C SER A 224 -2.34 1.38 4.90
N GLY A 225 -2.11 1.29 3.59
CA GLY A 225 -3.05 0.68 2.65
C GLY A 225 -2.36 -0.41 1.84
N SER A 226 -2.97 -1.58 1.72
CA SER A 226 -2.45 -2.67 0.90
C SER A 226 -3.03 -2.64 -0.51
N PHE A 227 -2.26 -3.13 -1.47
CA PHE A 227 -2.61 -3.16 -2.87
C PHE A 227 -2.39 -4.55 -3.46
N ASP A 228 -3.43 -5.05 -4.14
CA ASP A 228 -3.40 -6.29 -4.91
C ASP A 228 -3.05 -5.95 -6.36
N PHE A 229 -1.82 -6.25 -6.76
CA PHE A 229 -1.32 -5.97 -8.11
C PHE A 229 -2.01 -6.78 -9.20
N ARG A 230 -2.50 -7.98 -8.88
CA ARG A 230 -3.16 -8.87 -9.83
C ARG A 230 -4.54 -8.35 -10.15
N ARG A 231 -5.27 -7.90 -9.13
CA ARG A 231 -6.60 -7.30 -9.29
C ARG A 231 -6.56 -5.82 -9.66
N ASP A 232 -5.41 -5.16 -9.46
CA ASP A 232 -5.24 -3.71 -9.59
C ASP A 232 -6.23 -2.94 -8.69
N LYS A 233 -6.28 -3.37 -7.42
CA LYS A 233 -7.22 -2.89 -6.41
C LYS A 233 -6.52 -2.58 -5.09
N VAL A 234 -6.91 -1.47 -4.49
CA VAL A 234 -6.64 -1.20 -3.07
C VAL A 234 -7.52 -2.14 -2.25
N LEU A 235 -6.91 -2.82 -1.28
CA LEU A 235 -7.59 -3.74 -0.39
C LEU A 235 -8.04 -3.02 0.89
N PRO A 236 -9.07 -3.54 1.60
CA PRO A 236 -9.48 -2.98 2.88
C PRO A 236 -8.32 -2.85 3.87
N ASN A 237 -8.38 -1.81 4.69
CA ASN A 237 -7.43 -1.60 5.77
C ASN A 237 -7.49 -2.76 6.78
N ASN A 238 -6.46 -2.87 7.62
CA ASN A 238 -6.37 -3.83 8.73
C ASN A 238 -6.29 -5.32 8.35
N ARG A 239 -6.12 -5.69 7.07
CA ARG A 239 -5.79 -7.08 6.72
C ARG A 239 -4.56 -7.55 7.48
N PRO A 240 -4.53 -8.80 8.00
CA PRO A 240 -3.42 -9.29 8.82
C PRO A 240 -2.05 -9.12 8.14
N VAL A 241 -1.94 -9.47 6.86
CA VAL A 241 -0.70 -9.34 6.09
C VAL A 241 -0.23 -7.89 6.01
N ALA A 242 -1.14 -6.97 5.63
CA ALA A 242 -0.86 -5.55 5.56
C ALA A 242 -0.39 -4.97 6.91
N ARG A 243 -1.05 -5.34 8.01
CA ARG A 243 -0.68 -4.91 9.36
C ARG A 243 0.69 -5.40 9.78
N ALA A 244 0.98 -6.69 9.58
CA ALA A 244 2.28 -7.28 9.89
C ALA A 244 3.42 -6.60 9.11
N LEU A 245 3.24 -6.43 7.80
CA LEU A 245 4.19 -5.76 6.93
C LEU A 245 4.37 -4.29 7.32
N ALA A 246 3.28 -3.58 7.63
CA ALA A 246 3.32 -2.20 8.08
C ALA A 246 4.13 -2.06 9.38
N LEU A 247 3.86 -2.91 10.38
CA LEU A 247 4.62 -2.92 11.64
C LEU A 247 6.10 -3.22 11.41
N TYR A 248 6.41 -4.17 10.52
CA TYR A 248 7.78 -4.56 10.19
C TYR A 248 8.56 -3.43 9.49
N ALA A 249 7.93 -2.73 8.56
CA ALA A 249 8.54 -1.65 7.78
C ALA A 249 8.52 -0.29 8.50
N ARG A 250 7.62 -0.06 9.47
CA ARG A 250 7.46 1.23 10.15
C ARG A 250 8.74 1.77 10.79
N ARG A 251 9.61 0.87 11.25
CA ARG A 251 10.91 1.22 11.86
C ARG A 251 11.89 1.87 10.88
N LEU A 252 11.63 1.77 9.58
CA LEU A 252 12.49 2.27 8.50
C LEU A 252 12.07 3.65 8.02
N VAL A 253 10.77 3.93 8.08
CA VAL A 253 10.23 5.27 7.83
C VAL A 253 10.48 6.12 9.06
N THR A 254 11.62 6.80 9.09
CA THR A 254 11.86 7.85 10.09
C THR A 254 10.79 8.93 9.96
N LEU A 255 10.44 9.58 11.07
CA LEU A 255 9.56 10.76 11.09
C LEU A 255 10.18 11.83 10.19
N HIS A 256 9.81 11.85 8.90
CA HIS A 256 10.05 13.03 8.08
C HIS A 256 9.26 14.15 8.75
N GLU A 257 9.99 15.18 9.18
CA GLU A 257 9.46 16.27 9.99
C GLU A 257 8.17 16.84 9.41
N LYS A 258 7.32 17.41 10.28
CA LYS A 258 6.05 18.13 10.00
C LYS A 258 6.06 19.13 8.82
N ARG A 259 7.21 19.39 8.19
CA ARG A 259 7.39 20.19 6.98
C ARG A 259 6.49 19.77 5.82
N ALA A 260 6.15 18.48 5.72
CA ALA A 260 5.26 17.93 4.70
C ALA A 260 3.93 18.70 4.57
N TRP A 261 3.22 18.91 5.68
CA TRP A 261 1.91 19.58 5.67
C TRP A 261 1.98 21.09 5.49
N SER A 262 3.15 21.71 5.72
CA SER A 262 3.32 23.16 5.53
C SER A 262 3.49 23.61 4.08
N ARG A 263 3.58 22.65 3.14
CA ARG A 263 3.81 22.88 1.71
C ARG A 263 2.60 22.50 0.84
N GLN A 264 1.39 22.52 1.40
CA GLN A 264 0.21 22.52 0.54
C GLN A 264 0.28 23.76 -0.38
N PRO A 265 0.12 23.62 -1.70
CA PRO A 265 -0.12 24.77 -2.58
C PRO A 265 -1.37 25.55 -2.18
#